data_AF-A0A359F4J8-F1
#
_entry.id   AF-A0A359F4J8-F1
#
_cell.length_a   1.000
_cell.length_b   1.000
_cell.length_c   1.000
_cell.angle_alpha   90.00
_cell.angle_beta   90.00
_cell.angle_gamma   90.00
#
_symmetry.space_group_name_H-M   'P 1'
#
loop_
_entity.id
_entity.type
_entity.pdbx_description
1 polymer ?
#
loop_
_entity_poly.entity_id
_entity_poly.type
_entity_poly.pdbx_seq_one_letter_code
_entity_poly.pdbx_strand_id
1 'polypeptide(L)'
;MAPPMAATQLGFDPPQLGELIEEVSRSWGGRVADIGLVETAGGVASPLGIDGDNAQFLGSLEPELILLVADAGLGTINSIRLSVGHLQVAAPGVPIVVWLNRFDHANELHILNREWLQRVDGLRCLTTVDECAALVEASIELICGHCGLGLGLHLQPCETQLDPKRYCERCGRKLNVTISPNDVSARCKVHGMVAWQS
;
A
#
# COMPACT_ATOMS: atom_id res chain seq x y z
N MET A 1 -2.65 -21.38 13.43
CA MET A 1 -1.92 -21.09 14.68
C MET A 1 -1.31 -19.71 14.54
N ALA A 2 -1.34 -18.86 15.58
CA ALA A 2 -0.71 -17.54 15.50
C ALA A 2 0.83 -17.68 15.48
N PRO A 3 1.57 -16.77 14.82
CA PRO A 3 3.03 -16.81 14.75
C PRO A 3 3.78 -17.08 16.07
N PRO A 4 3.49 -16.40 17.21
CA PRO A 4 4.21 -16.67 18.46
C PRO A 4 3.98 -18.10 18.96
N MET A 5 2.76 -18.64 18.78
CA MET A 5 2.44 -20.02 19.15
C MET A 5 3.19 -21.02 18.26
N ALA A 6 3.29 -20.72 16.96
CA ALA A 6 4.01 -21.57 16.01
C ALA A 6 5.52 -21.60 16.30
N ALA A 7 6.11 -20.45 16.63
CA ALA A 7 7.52 -20.37 17.05
C ALA A 7 7.78 -21.26 18.27
N THR A 8 6.98 -21.12 19.34
CA THR A 8 7.10 -21.97 20.54
C THR A 8 6.95 -23.45 20.21
N GLN A 9 5.96 -23.83 19.38
CA GLN A 9 5.75 -25.23 19.00
C GLN A 9 6.94 -25.82 18.23
N LEU A 10 7.62 -25.00 17.42
CA LEU A 10 8.79 -25.38 16.64
C LEU A 10 10.11 -25.30 17.43
N GLY A 11 10.09 -24.85 18.69
CA GLY A 11 11.28 -24.69 19.53
C GLY A 11 12.09 -23.43 19.21
N PHE A 12 11.47 -22.43 18.58
CA PHE A 12 12.05 -21.10 18.36
C PHE A 12 11.54 -20.10 19.39
N ASP A 13 12.33 -19.06 19.64
CA ASP A 13 11.88 -17.91 20.42
C ASP A 13 10.79 -17.16 19.64
N PRO A 14 9.63 -16.86 20.27
CA PRO A 14 8.60 -16.03 19.63
C PRO A 14 9.12 -14.64 19.28
N PRO A 15 8.78 -14.10 18.10
CA PRO A 15 9.25 -12.77 17.70
C PRO A 15 8.59 -11.68 18.54
N GLN A 16 9.30 -10.59 18.77
CA GLN A 16 8.74 -9.34 19.26
C GLN A 16 8.31 -8.44 18.10
N LEU A 17 7.32 -7.57 18.30
CA LEU A 17 6.86 -6.65 17.25
C LEU A 17 7.99 -5.75 16.72
N GLY A 18 8.87 -5.28 17.60
CA GLY A 18 10.02 -4.46 17.21
C GLY A 18 10.98 -5.17 16.25
N GLU A 19 11.19 -6.48 16.45
CA GLU A 19 12.04 -7.29 15.58
C GLU A 19 11.44 -7.41 14.17
N LEU A 20 10.11 -7.59 14.10
CA LEU A 20 9.38 -7.66 12.82
C LEU A 20 9.40 -6.32 12.09
N ILE A 21 9.26 -5.19 12.79
CA ILE A 21 9.35 -3.85 12.20
C ILE A 21 10.75 -3.58 11.63
N GLU A 22 11.80 -3.96 12.37
CA GLU A 22 13.17 -3.86 11.88
C GLU A 22 13.41 -4.74 10.66
N GLU A 23 12.90 -5.98 10.66
CA GLU A 23 12.99 -6.90 9.53
C GLU A 23 12.31 -6.32 8.30
N VAL A 24 11.06 -5.84 8.45
CA VAL A 24 10.33 -5.18 7.37
C VAL A 24 11.16 -4.02 6.87
N SER A 25 11.60 -3.09 7.72
CA SER A 25 12.39 -1.91 7.31
C SER A 25 13.67 -2.27 6.54
N ARG A 26 14.37 -3.35 6.93
CA ARG A 26 15.57 -3.84 6.24
C ARG A 26 15.28 -4.49 4.89
N SER A 27 14.07 -5.02 4.68
CA SER A 27 13.70 -5.78 3.47
C SER A 27 13.58 -4.93 2.20
N TRP A 28 13.31 -3.63 2.32
CA TRP A 28 13.05 -2.72 1.18
C TRP A 28 14.33 -2.31 0.43
N GLY A 29 15.50 -2.68 0.93
CA GLY A 29 16.79 -2.29 0.35
C GLY A 29 17.05 -0.78 0.43
N GLY A 30 18.18 -0.33 -0.11
CA GLY A 30 18.56 1.09 -0.07
C GLY A 30 17.86 2.00 -1.08
N ARG A 31 16.78 1.53 -1.72
CA ARG A 31 16.02 2.29 -2.72
C ARG A 31 14.59 2.43 -2.23
N VAL A 32 14.04 3.63 -2.37
CA VAL A 32 12.61 3.87 -2.15
C VAL A 32 11.84 2.99 -3.13
N ALA A 33 10.99 2.10 -2.61
CA ALA A 33 10.06 1.36 -3.45
C ALA A 33 8.93 2.31 -3.88
N ASP A 34 8.49 2.21 -5.13
CA ASP A 34 7.38 3.04 -5.63
C ASP A 34 6.06 2.67 -4.89
N ILE A 35 5.92 1.40 -4.55
CA ILE A 35 4.88 0.81 -3.71
C ILE A 35 5.57 -0.28 -2.89
N GLY A 36 5.19 -0.47 -1.64
CA GLY A 36 5.32 -1.80 -1.07
C GLY A 36 4.17 -2.19 -0.17
N LEU A 37 4.05 -3.50 -0.06
CA LEU A 37 2.90 -4.18 0.50
C LEU A 37 3.41 -5.04 1.64
N VAL A 38 2.76 -4.92 2.79
CA VAL A 38 3.03 -5.75 3.96
C VAL A 38 1.78 -6.53 4.29
N GLU A 39 1.84 -7.85 4.12
CA GLU A 39 0.77 -8.75 4.52
C GLU A 39 1.00 -9.19 5.97
N THR A 40 -0.02 -9.03 6.81
CA THR A 40 -0.01 -9.52 8.19
C THR A 40 -0.49 -10.98 8.27
N ALA A 41 -0.26 -11.64 9.41
CA ALA A 41 -0.68 -13.03 9.59
C ALA A 41 -2.01 -13.12 10.36
N GLY A 42 -3.08 -13.50 9.68
CA GLY A 42 -4.40 -13.71 10.28
C GLY A 42 -5.27 -12.44 10.33
N GLY A 43 -6.17 -12.36 11.31
CA GLY A 43 -7.08 -11.23 11.47
C GLY A 43 -6.46 -10.05 12.23
N VAL A 44 -7.13 -8.90 12.22
CA VAL A 44 -6.64 -7.64 12.82
C VAL A 44 -6.19 -7.75 14.28
N ALA A 45 -6.89 -8.54 15.11
CA ALA A 45 -6.54 -8.77 16.52
C ALA A 45 -5.74 -10.06 16.75
N SER A 46 -5.17 -10.66 15.69
CA SER A 46 -4.36 -11.88 15.84
C SER A 46 -2.98 -11.53 16.39
N PRO A 47 -2.45 -12.29 17.36
CA PRO A 47 -1.08 -12.11 17.82
C PRO A 47 -0.11 -12.25 16.66
N LEU A 48 0.80 -11.29 16.51
CA LEU A 48 1.85 -11.31 15.49
C LEU A 48 3.21 -11.46 16.14
N GLY A 49 3.47 -10.64 17.15
CA GLY A 49 4.56 -10.81 18.11
C GLY A 49 4.04 -11.40 19.41
N ILE A 50 4.96 -11.76 20.31
CA ILE A 50 4.62 -12.18 21.67
C ILE A 50 4.05 -11.03 22.52
N ASP A 51 4.36 -9.79 22.13
CA ASP A 51 4.05 -8.54 22.81
C ASP A 51 2.96 -7.72 22.10
N GLY A 52 2.38 -8.22 21.00
CA GLY A 52 1.27 -7.54 20.37
C GLY A 52 0.67 -8.19 19.12
N ASP A 53 -0.39 -7.56 18.63
CA ASP A 53 -1.19 -8.02 17.50
C ASP A 53 -0.91 -7.28 16.18
N ASN A 54 -1.60 -7.68 15.12
CA ASN A 54 -1.49 -7.06 13.81
C ASN A 54 -1.85 -5.57 13.80
N ALA A 55 -2.79 -5.10 14.62
CA ALA A 55 -3.15 -3.68 14.65
C ALA A 55 -2.05 -2.84 15.31
N GLN A 56 -1.47 -3.33 16.41
CA GLN A 56 -0.33 -2.66 17.06
C GLN A 56 0.91 -2.62 16.16
N PHE A 57 1.15 -3.71 15.41
CA PHE A 57 2.18 -3.76 14.39
C PHE A 57 1.96 -2.70 13.30
N LEU A 58 0.75 -2.63 12.72
CA LEU A 58 0.41 -1.62 11.71
C LEU A 58 0.53 -0.19 12.26
N GLY A 59 0.13 0.05 13.51
CA GLY A 59 0.32 1.34 14.17
C GLY A 59 1.79 1.76 14.28
N SER A 60 2.69 0.80 14.47
CA SER A 60 4.14 1.04 14.54
C SER A 60 4.81 1.11 13.15
N LEU A 61 4.22 0.46 12.15
CA LEU A 61 4.69 0.50 10.76
C LEU A 61 4.36 1.83 10.07
N GLU A 62 3.33 2.53 10.56
CA GLU A 62 2.85 3.82 10.02
C GLU A 62 2.56 3.78 8.50
N PRO A 63 1.72 2.85 8.00
CA PRO A 63 1.42 2.78 6.57
C PRO A 63 0.58 3.97 6.10
N GLU A 64 0.70 4.33 4.82
CA GLU A 64 -0.12 5.40 4.22
C GLU A 64 -1.56 4.96 3.95
N LEU A 65 -1.82 3.65 3.90
CA LEU A 65 -3.11 3.06 3.59
C LEU A 65 -3.20 1.65 4.20
N ILE A 66 -4.35 1.31 4.78
CA ILE A 66 -4.68 -0.05 5.21
C ILE A 66 -5.77 -0.63 4.31
N LEU A 67 -5.47 -1.75 3.65
CA LEU A 67 -6.46 -2.54 2.91
C LEU A 67 -6.98 -3.67 3.80
N LEU A 68 -8.16 -3.49 4.40
CA LEU A 68 -8.83 -4.49 5.23
C LEU A 68 -9.56 -5.50 4.35
N VAL A 69 -9.02 -6.72 4.26
CA VAL A 69 -9.66 -7.83 3.54
C VAL A 69 -10.69 -8.52 4.42
N ALA A 70 -11.93 -8.59 3.96
CA ALA A 70 -13.04 -9.22 4.67
C ALA A 70 -13.87 -10.10 3.73
N ASP A 71 -14.58 -11.10 4.28
CA ASP A 71 -15.60 -11.84 3.53
C ASP A 71 -16.84 -10.95 3.29
N ALA A 72 -17.65 -11.24 2.28
CA ALA A 72 -18.86 -10.46 1.95
C ALA A 72 -20.16 -10.99 2.63
N GLY A 73 -20.10 -12.17 3.25
CA GLY A 73 -21.25 -12.91 3.74
C GLY A 73 -21.74 -12.51 5.14
N LEU A 74 -22.45 -13.45 5.80
CA LEU A 74 -23.03 -13.22 7.11
C LEU A 74 -21.97 -12.91 8.17
N GLY A 75 -22.30 -11.94 9.04
CA GLY A 75 -21.40 -11.47 10.10
C GLY A 75 -20.36 -10.45 9.65
N THR A 76 -20.21 -10.18 8.34
CA THR A 76 -19.18 -9.27 7.82
C THR A 76 -19.28 -7.86 8.43
N ILE A 77 -20.50 -7.32 8.57
CA ILE A 77 -20.70 -5.98 9.15
C ILE A 77 -20.10 -5.88 10.56
N ASN A 78 -20.38 -6.87 11.42
CA ASN A 78 -19.83 -6.90 12.76
C ASN A 78 -18.30 -7.05 12.74
N SER A 79 -17.79 -8.02 11.98
CA SER A 79 -16.36 -8.29 11.89
C SER A 79 -15.57 -7.08 11.37
N ILE A 80 -16.08 -6.38 10.36
CA ILE A 80 -15.48 -5.17 9.82
C ILE A 80 -15.52 -4.04 10.85
N ARG A 81 -16.66 -3.80 11.53
CA ARG A 81 -16.75 -2.74 12.54
C ARG A 81 -15.76 -2.94 13.69
N LEU A 82 -15.65 -4.17 14.21
CA LEU A 82 -14.68 -4.48 15.26
C LEU A 82 -13.24 -4.31 14.77
N SER A 83 -12.95 -4.74 13.55
CA SER A 83 -11.63 -4.60 12.93
C SER A 83 -11.25 -3.14 12.70
N VAL A 84 -12.16 -2.36 12.12
CA VAL A 84 -11.98 -0.91 11.88
C VAL A 84 -11.80 -0.17 13.20
N GLY A 85 -12.62 -0.45 14.21
CA GLY A 85 -12.49 0.17 15.53
C GLY A 85 -11.13 -0.13 16.17
N HIS A 86 -10.66 -1.38 16.10
CA HIS A 86 -9.34 -1.76 16.63
C HIS A 86 -8.18 -1.07 15.87
N LEU A 87 -8.26 -1.03 14.52
CA LEU A 87 -7.29 -0.33 13.69
C LEU A 87 -7.27 1.18 13.95
N GLN A 88 -8.43 1.81 14.14
CA GLN A 88 -8.52 3.26 14.41
C GLN A 88 -7.88 3.64 15.75
N VAL A 89 -7.91 2.75 16.73
CA VAL A 89 -7.22 2.96 18.02
C VAL A 89 -5.71 2.80 17.86
N ALA A 90 -5.27 1.77 17.14
CA ALA A 90 -3.84 1.46 17.01
C ALA A 90 -3.10 2.34 15.98
N ALA A 91 -3.77 2.73 14.90
CA ALA A 91 -3.25 3.51 13.78
C ALA A 91 -4.18 4.71 13.47
N PRO A 92 -4.29 5.68 14.39
CA PRO A 92 -5.24 6.78 14.26
C PRO A 92 -4.94 7.65 13.04
N GLY A 93 -5.97 7.92 12.24
CA GLY A 93 -5.89 8.80 11.06
C GLY A 93 -5.41 8.11 9.78
N VAL A 94 -4.93 6.86 9.85
CA VAL A 94 -4.57 6.10 8.64
C VAL A 94 -5.84 5.75 7.86
N PRO A 95 -5.91 6.04 6.55
CA PRO A 95 -7.04 5.64 5.71
C PRO A 95 -7.23 4.12 5.70
N ILE A 96 -8.46 3.67 5.95
CA ILE A 96 -8.84 2.26 5.87
C ILE A 96 -9.80 2.06 4.70
N VAL A 97 -9.45 1.16 3.79
CA VAL A 97 -10.30 0.72 2.69
C VAL A 97 -10.62 -0.75 2.87
N VAL A 98 -11.90 -1.10 2.76
CA VAL A 98 -12.36 -2.49 2.89
C VAL A 98 -12.40 -3.13 1.51
N TRP A 99 -11.78 -4.29 1.36
CA TRP A 99 -12.03 -5.17 0.22
C TRP A 99 -12.88 -6.35 0.66
N LEU A 100 -14.10 -6.43 0.11
CA LEU A 100 -15.00 -7.57 0.28
C LEU A 100 -14.57 -8.67 -0.70
N ASN A 101 -13.73 -9.57 -0.22
CA ASN A 101 -13.21 -10.70 -0.97
C ASN A 101 -14.35 -11.68 -1.32
N ARG A 102 -14.27 -12.31 -2.50
CA ARG A 102 -15.30 -13.22 -3.04
C ARG A 102 -16.70 -12.61 -3.07
N PHE A 103 -16.78 -11.30 -3.31
CA PHE A 103 -18.05 -10.63 -3.52
C PHE A 103 -18.79 -11.24 -4.72
N ASP A 104 -20.09 -11.39 -4.58
CA ASP A 104 -20.95 -11.98 -5.61
C ASP A 104 -22.07 -10.97 -5.90
N HIS A 105 -22.05 -10.43 -7.12
CA HIS A 105 -23.03 -9.44 -7.58
C HIS A 105 -24.43 -10.03 -7.82
N ALA A 106 -24.59 -11.35 -7.81
CA ALA A 106 -25.89 -12.01 -7.82
C ALA A 106 -26.41 -12.30 -6.40
N ASN A 107 -25.58 -12.13 -5.36
CA ASN A 107 -25.96 -12.41 -3.98
C ASN A 107 -26.51 -11.15 -3.29
N GLU A 108 -27.81 -11.15 -3.02
CA GLU A 108 -28.51 -10.01 -2.39
C GLU A 108 -27.91 -9.63 -1.03
N LEU A 109 -27.50 -10.60 -0.21
CA LEU A 109 -26.89 -10.32 1.09
C LEU A 109 -25.57 -9.58 0.94
N HIS A 110 -24.74 -9.97 -0.04
CA HIS A 110 -23.46 -9.28 -0.30
C HIS A 110 -23.70 -7.83 -0.69
N ILE A 111 -24.67 -7.59 -1.58
CA ILE A 111 -25.08 -6.24 -2.00
C ILE A 111 -25.54 -5.41 -0.81
N LEU A 112 -26.46 -5.94 0.00
CA LEU A 112 -26.98 -5.24 1.18
C LEU A 112 -25.90 -4.94 2.22
N ASN A 113 -24.99 -5.89 2.47
CA ASN A 113 -23.85 -5.67 3.37
C ASN A 113 -22.95 -4.53 2.87
N ARG A 114 -22.60 -4.54 1.59
CA ARG A 114 -21.78 -3.48 0.98
C ARG A 114 -22.48 -2.12 1.05
N GLU A 115 -23.76 -2.07 0.69
CA GLU A 115 -24.53 -0.82 0.75
C GLU A 115 -24.61 -0.26 2.17
N TRP A 116 -24.79 -1.13 3.16
CA TRP A 116 -24.79 -0.74 4.57
C TRP A 116 -23.45 -0.15 4.99
N LEU A 117 -22.36 -0.86 4.73
CA LEU A 117 -21.00 -0.39 5.07
C LEU A 117 -20.67 0.94 4.38
N GLN A 118 -21.09 1.14 3.14
CA GLN A 118 -20.85 2.38 2.41
C GLN A 118 -21.73 3.55 2.87
N ARG A 119 -23.05 3.34 2.97
CA ARG A 119 -24.01 4.43 3.24
C ARG A 119 -24.16 4.74 4.71
N VAL A 120 -24.09 3.73 5.58
CA VAL A 120 -24.31 3.88 7.03
C VAL A 120 -22.98 4.07 7.75
N ASP A 121 -22.00 3.22 7.47
CA ASP A 121 -20.70 3.29 8.17
C ASP A 121 -19.71 4.23 7.48
N GLY A 122 -20.01 4.72 6.27
CA GLY A 122 -19.16 5.65 5.53
C GLY A 122 -17.86 5.02 5.02
N LEU A 123 -17.77 3.69 4.99
CA LEU A 123 -16.57 2.97 4.60
C LEU A 123 -16.44 2.86 3.08
N ARG A 124 -15.23 3.03 2.56
CA ARG A 124 -14.93 2.72 1.16
C ARG A 124 -14.81 1.21 1.00
N CYS A 125 -15.78 0.59 0.33
CA CYS A 125 -15.79 -0.85 0.06
C CYS A 125 -15.53 -1.16 -1.43
N LEU A 126 -14.47 -1.92 -1.69
CA LEU A 126 -14.10 -2.50 -2.97
C LEU A 126 -14.56 -3.95 -3.04
N THR A 127 -14.75 -4.49 -4.24
CA THR A 127 -15.30 -5.82 -4.49
C THR A 127 -14.42 -6.70 -5.37
N THR A 128 -13.49 -6.08 -6.11
CA THR A 128 -12.60 -6.78 -7.04
C THR A 128 -11.13 -6.49 -6.74
N VAL A 129 -10.25 -7.38 -7.20
CA VAL A 129 -8.79 -7.18 -7.14
C VAL A 129 -8.38 -5.99 -8.01
N ASP A 130 -9.01 -5.81 -9.17
CA ASP A 130 -8.70 -4.70 -10.10
C ASP A 130 -8.98 -3.33 -9.46
N GLU A 131 -10.07 -3.21 -8.70
CA GLU A 131 -10.35 -1.99 -7.92
C GLU A 131 -9.27 -1.73 -6.86
N CYS A 132 -8.75 -2.77 -6.22
CA CYS A 132 -7.68 -2.65 -5.23
C CYS A 132 -6.36 -2.24 -5.88
N ALA A 133 -6.01 -2.86 -7.02
CA ALA A 133 -4.83 -2.50 -7.79
C ALA A 133 -4.89 -1.05 -8.27
N ALA A 134 -6.02 -0.62 -8.84
CA ALA A 134 -6.24 0.75 -9.28
C ALA A 134 -6.14 1.76 -8.11
N LEU A 135 -6.60 1.39 -6.92
CA LEU A 135 -6.42 2.22 -5.72
C LEU A 135 -4.94 2.39 -5.38
N VAL A 136 -4.19 1.29 -5.28
CA VAL A 136 -2.77 1.31 -4.91
C VAL A 136 -1.93 2.05 -5.97
N GLU A 137 -2.22 1.83 -7.25
CA GLU A 137 -1.56 2.56 -8.36
C GLU A 137 -1.85 4.06 -8.32
N ALA A 138 -3.07 4.46 -7.95
CA ALA A 138 -3.42 5.87 -7.80
C ALA A 138 -2.75 6.54 -6.58
N SER A 139 -2.21 5.75 -5.64
CA SER A 139 -1.47 6.24 -4.48
C SER A 139 0.02 6.46 -4.77
N ILE A 140 0.53 6.05 -5.94
CA ILE A 140 1.93 6.28 -6.32
C ILE A 140 2.18 7.78 -6.46
N GLU A 141 3.09 8.32 -5.66
CA GLU A 141 3.54 9.71 -5.84
C GLU A 141 4.30 9.82 -7.17
N LEU A 142 3.83 10.70 -8.05
CA LEU A 142 4.55 11.01 -9.29
C LEU A 142 5.90 11.66 -8.97
N ILE A 143 6.92 11.29 -9.74
CA ILE A 143 8.29 11.79 -9.56
C ILE A 143 8.58 12.91 -10.57
N CYS A 144 9.26 13.99 -10.18
CA CYS A 144 9.77 14.97 -11.15
C CYS A 144 10.82 14.31 -12.04
N GLY A 145 10.56 14.34 -13.35
CA GLY A 145 11.46 13.80 -14.36
C GLY A 145 12.82 14.50 -14.43
N HIS A 146 13.02 15.60 -13.71
CA HIS A 146 14.23 16.42 -13.72
C HIS A 146 15.15 16.21 -12.53
N CYS A 147 14.62 16.26 -11.30
CA CYS A 147 15.39 16.08 -10.07
C CYS A 147 15.25 14.68 -9.45
N GLY A 148 14.23 13.91 -9.84
CA GLY A 148 13.98 12.57 -9.31
C GLY A 148 13.31 12.55 -7.93
N LEU A 149 12.85 13.70 -7.41
CA LEU A 149 12.08 13.80 -6.17
C LEU A 149 10.58 13.65 -6.44
N GLY A 150 9.81 13.22 -5.44
CA GLY A 150 8.34 13.28 -5.49
C GLY A 150 7.85 14.69 -5.78
N LEU A 151 6.78 14.82 -6.58
CA LEU A 151 6.24 16.14 -6.98
C LEU A 151 5.81 16.99 -5.77
N GLY A 152 5.46 16.37 -4.63
CA GLY A 152 5.15 17.06 -3.39
C GLY A 152 6.37 17.68 -2.68
N LEU A 153 7.59 17.33 -3.08
CA LEU A 153 8.85 17.75 -2.45
C LEU A 153 9.57 18.89 -3.20
N HIS A 154 8.91 19.52 -4.18
CA HIS A 154 9.46 20.66 -4.90
C HIS A 154 9.52 21.91 -4.03
N LEU A 155 10.74 22.32 -3.64
CA LEU A 155 10.95 23.62 -3.01
C LEU A 155 11.02 24.78 -4.02
N GLN A 156 11.36 24.48 -5.28
CA GLN A 156 11.48 25.42 -6.42
C GLN A 156 11.20 24.68 -7.76
N PRO A 157 10.88 25.38 -8.86
CA PRO A 157 10.71 24.74 -10.17
C PRO A 157 11.99 24.00 -10.60
N CYS A 158 11.89 22.67 -10.78
CA CYS A 158 13.00 21.81 -11.21
C CYS A 158 13.27 21.88 -12.73
N GLU A 159 12.31 22.34 -13.52
CA GLU A 159 12.33 22.24 -14.98
C GLU A 159 13.01 23.44 -15.65
N THR A 160 13.87 23.16 -16.64
CA THR A 160 14.37 24.17 -17.58
C THR A 160 14.06 23.72 -19.00
N GLN A 161 13.57 24.65 -19.84
CA GLN A 161 13.00 24.39 -21.16
C GLN A 161 13.88 23.56 -22.12
N LEU A 162 15.18 23.46 -21.86
CA LEU A 162 16.16 22.81 -22.73
C LEU A 162 16.82 21.56 -22.11
N ASP A 163 16.61 21.27 -20.83
CA ASP A 163 17.27 20.13 -20.19
C ASP A 163 16.33 18.90 -20.18
N PRO A 164 16.73 17.78 -20.82
CA PRO A 164 15.86 16.62 -20.96
C PRO A 164 15.54 15.98 -19.62
N LYS A 165 14.41 15.26 -19.56
CA LYS A 165 14.07 14.44 -18.39
C LYS A 165 15.21 13.46 -18.11
N ARG A 166 15.77 13.53 -16.90
CA ARG A 166 16.87 12.69 -16.41
C ARG A 166 16.36 11.51 -15.58
N TYR A 167 15.10 11.54 -15.14
CA TYR A 167 14.49 10.53 -14.28
C TYR A 167 13.13 10.09 -14.82
N CYS A 168 12.78 8.82 -14.59
CA CYS A 168 11.48 8.27 -14.95
C CYS A 168 10.42 8.81 -13.99
N GLU A 169 9.39 9.46 -14.50
CA GLU A 169 8.31 10.04 -13.69
C GLU A 169 7.44 9.00 -12.98
N ARG A 170 7.59 7.72 -13.35
CA ARG A 170 6.87 6.58 -12.76
C ARG A 170 7.66 5.79 -11.71
N CYS A 171 8.99 5.81 -11.75
CA CYS A 171 9.80 5.03 -10.78
C CYS A 171 11.06 5.72 -10.28
N GLY A 172 11.22 7.01 -10.56
CA GLY A 172 12.37 7.84 -10.17
C GLY A 172 13.75 7.38 -10.67
N ARG A 173 13.85 6.34 -11.51
CA ARG A 173 15.14 5.83 -12.00
C ARG A 173 15.74 6.79 -13.01
N LYS A 174 17.07 6.96 -12.97
CA LYS A 174 17.80 7.68 -14.02
C LYS A 174 17.50 7.08 -15.40
N LEU A 175 17.13 7.94 -16.32
CA LEU A 175 16.90 7.59 -17.72
C LEU A 175 18.24 7.47 -18.43
N ASN A 176 18.31 6.57 -19.40
CA ASN A 176 19.34 6.63 -20.42
C ASN A 176 18.90 7.67 -21.45
N VAL A 177 19.55 8.82 -21.46
CA VAL A 177 19.21 9.97 -22.30
C VAL A 177 20.23 10.07 -23.42
N THR A 178 19.75 10.07 -24.67
CA THR A 178 20.57 10.33 -25.85
C THR A 178 20.10 11.63 -26.48
N ILE A 179 21.02 12.59 -26.59
CA ILE A 179 20.79 13.90 -27.20
C ILE A 179 21.46 13.90 -28.57
N SER A 180 20.72 14.27 -29.60
CA SER A 180 21.21 14.52 -30.95
C SER A 180 20.85 15.95 -31.36
N PRO A 181 21.44 16.50 -32.45
CA PRO A 181 21.13 17.88 -32.89
C PRO A 181 19.64 18.15 -33.14
N ASN A 182 18.87 17.12 -33.52
CA ASN A 182 17.47 17.27 -33.95
C ASN A 182 16.48 16.52 -33.05
N ASP A 183 16.96 15.77 -32.05
CA ASP A 183 16.09 14.89 -31.27
C ASP A 183 16.69 14.53 -29.91
N VAL A 184 15.81 14.28 -28.94
CA VAL A 184 16.13 13.80 -27.61
C VAL A 184 15.32 12.54 -27.35
N SER A 185 16.01 11.45 -27.02
CA SER A 185 15.37 10.21 -26.58
C SER A 185 15.74 9.88 -25.16
N ALA A 186 14.76 9.41 -24.39
CA ALA A 186 14.96 8.98 -23.01
C ALA A 186 14.30 7.62 -22.78
N ARG A 187 15.04 6.68 -22.20
CA ARG A 187 14.56 5.33 -21.90
C ARG A 187 14.75 4.98 -20.42
N CYS A 188 13.68 4.52 -19.79
CA CYS A 188 13.72 3.86 -18.50
C CYS A 188 14.00 2.36 -18.69
N LYS A 189 14.90 1.79 -17.87
CA LYS A 189 15.19 0.35 -17.89
C LYS A 189 13.97 -0.53 -17.59
N VAL A 190 12.98 0.01 -16.87
CA VAL A 190 11.75 -0.71 -16.46
C VAL A 190 10.60 -0.38 -17.41
N HIS A 191 10.35 0.91 -17.63
CA HIS A 191 9.14 1.38 -18.30
C HIS A 191 9.31 1.67 -19.80
N GLY A 192 10.49 1.43 -20.36
CA GLY A 192 10.74 1.63 -21.79
C GLY A 192 10.89 3.11 -22.16
N MET A 193 10.42 3.48 -23.34
CA MET A 193 10.55 4.85 -23.87
C MET A 193 9.70 5.82 -23.05
N VAL A 194 10.30 6.93 -22.66
CA VAL A 194 9.59 8.03 -21.98
C VAL A 194 9.26 9.08 -23.03
N ALA A 195 7.98 9.44 -23.12
CA ALA A 195 7.54 10.47 -24.05
C ALA A 195 8.15 11.83 -23.66
N TRP A 196 8.80 12.48 -24.62
CA TRP A 196 9.21 13.87 -24.51
C TRP A 196 8.05 14.72 -25.04
N GLN A 197 7.39 15.49 -24.17
CA GLN A 197 6.43 16.50 -24.60
C GLN A 197 7.20 17.82 -24.71
N SER A 198 7.33 18.30 -25.94
CA SER A 198 7.84 19.64 -26.27
C SER A 198 6.84 20.73 -25.93
#